data_AF-A0A968AZB9-F1
#
_entry.id   AF-A0A968AZB9-F1
#
_cell.length_a   1.000
_cell.length_b   1.000
_cell.length_c   1.000
_cell.angle_alpha   90.00
_cell.angle_beta   90.00
_cell.angle_gamma   90.00
#
_symmetry.space_group_name_H-M   'P 1'
#
loop_
_entity.id
_entity.type
_entity.pdbx_description
1 polymer ?
#
loop_
_entity_poly.entity_id
_entity_poly.type
_entity_poly.pdbx_seq_one_letter_code
_entity_poly.pdbx_strand_id
1 'polypeptide(L)' 'MDKYRPGDYYIQCDYSGFKIRRSQAKKKWDGLLVDRRFWEIRHPQDFVRGIKDRQAVPDPRPEGDDTFLSTNEVTQDDL' A
#
# COMPACT_ATOMS: atom_id res chain seq x y z
N MET A 1 -1.96 -24.79 -34.60
CA MET A 1 -0.92 -24.31 -35.52
C MET A 1 -0.99 -22.80 -35.58
N ASP A 2 0.08 -22.13 -35.19
CA ASP A 2 0.08 -20.67 -35.03
C ASP A 2 0.30 -19.99 -36.39
N LYS A 3 -0.77 -19.42 -36.98
CA LYS A 3 -0.75 -18.86 -38.34
C LYS A 3 -0.15 -17.45 -38.34
N TYR A 4 0.73 -17.14 -39.29
CA TYR A 4 1.16 -15.76 -39.51
C TYR A 4 -0.04 -14.81 -39.68
N ARG A 5 0.03 -13.65 -39.03
CA ARG A 5 -0.97 -12.58 -39.14
C ARG A 5 -0.21 -11.27 -39.39
N PRO A 6 -0.36 -10.64 -40.56
CA PRO A 6 0.35 -9.40 -40.86
C PRO A 6 -0.03 -8.32 -39.86
N GLY A 7 0.96 -7.61 -39.32
CA GLY A 7 0.79 -6.54 -38.33
C GLY A 7 0.50 -6.99 -36.88
N ASP A 8 0.11 -8.23 -36.66
CA ASP A 8 -0.19 -8.76 -35.31
C ASP A 8 0.94 -9.65 -34.81
N TYR A 9 2.08 -9.06 -34.48
CA TYR A 9 3.27 -9.77 -34.02
C TYR A 9 3.09 -10.32 -32.60
N TYR A 10 3.98 -11.23 -32.23
CA TYR A 10 4.02 -11.81 -30.88
C TYR A 10 4.79 -10.94 -29.92
N ILE A 11 4.28 -10.86 -28.69
CA ILE A 11 4.96 -10.26 -27.55
C ILE A 11 4.90 -11.21 -26.37
N GLN A 12 5.70 -10.94 -25.34
CA GLN A 12 5.58 -11.61 -24.05
C GLN A 12 4.71 -10.78 -23.12
N CYS A 13 3.79 -11.43 -22.40
CA CYS A 13 2.99 -10.79 -21.37
C CYS A 13 3.84 -10.58 -20.11
N ASP A 14 3.92 -9.35 -19.60
CA ASP A 14 4.76 -9.03 -18.44
C ASP A 14 4.26 -9.68 -17.13
N TYR A 15 2.97 -10.01 -17.05
CA TYR A 15 2.37 -10.63 -15.86
C TYR A 15 2.50 -12.15 -15.86
N SER A 16 2.15 -12.80 -16.97
CA SER A 16 2.06 -14.26 -17.05
C SER A 16 3.27 -14.92 -17.71
N GLY A 17 4.15 -14.15 -18.35
CA GLY A 17 5.31 -14.64 -19.08
C GLY A 17 4.98 -15.39 -20.38
N PHE A 18 3.70 -15.58 -20.72
CA PHE A 18 3.30 -16.29 -21.93
C PHE A 18 3.42 -15.40 -23.17
N LYS A 19 3.72 -16.04 -24.30
CA LYS A 19 3.70 -15.41 -25.62
C LYS A 19 2.25 -15.20 -26.06
N ILE A 20 1.89 -13.95 -26.33
CA ILE A 20 0.56 -13.52 -26.78
C ILE A 20 0.67 -12.65 -28.02
N ARG A 21 -0.44 -12.49 -28.75
CA ARG A 21 -0.50 -11.56 -29.90
C ARG A 21 -0.56 -10.12 -29.42
N ARG A 22 0.06 -9.18 -30.14
CA ARG A 22 0.04 -7.75 -29.81
C ARG A 22 -1.38 -7.20 -29.71
N SER A 23 -2.29 -7.69 -30.55
CA SER A 23 -3.72 -7.35 -30.53
C SER A 23 -4.42 -7.72 -29.22
N GLN A 24 -3.95 -8.78 -28.52
CA GLN A 24 -4.51 -9.26 -27.26
C GLN A 24 -3.94 -8.52 -26.04
N ALA A 25 -2.88 -7.73 -26.21
CA ALA A 25 -2.23 -7.04 -25.13
C ALA A 25 -2.83 -5.66 -24.86
N LYS A 26 -2.88 -5.26 -23.59
CA LYS A 26 -3.25 -3.93 -23.12
C LYS A 26 -2.21 -3.41 -22.14
N LYS A 27 -1.96 -2.10 -22.19
CA LYS A 27 -1.10 -1.43 -21.20
C LYS A 27 -1.92 -1.15 -19.94
N LYS A 28 -1.44 -1.64 -18.80
CA LYS A 28 -1.99 -1.35 -17.48
C LYS A 28 -1.58 0.03 -16.99
N TRP A 29 -2.23 0.48 -15.91
CA TRP A 29 -1.97 1.75 -15.26
C TRP A 29 -0.57 1.87 -14.63
N ASP A 30 0.04 0.74 -14.26
CA ASP A 30 1.40 0.63 -13.71
C ASP A 30 2.48 0.61 -14.81
N GLY A 31 2.08 0.65 -16.08
CA GLY A 31 2.98 0.65 -17.24
C GLY A 31 3.25 -0.73 -17.84
N LEU A 32 2.79 -1.82 -17.21
CA LEU A 32 2.99 -3.19 -17.72
C LEU A 32 2.14 -3.48 -18.96
N LEU A 33 2.67 -4.29 -19.87
CA LEU A 33 1.96 -4.76 -21.06
C LEU A 33 1.49 -6.20 -20.85
N VAL A 34 0.18 -6.36 -20.63
CA VAL A 34 -0.41 -7.63 -20.19
C VAL A 34 -1.50 -8.11 -21.14
N ASP A 35 -1.79 -9.41 -21.10
CA ASP A 35 -2.99 -9.98 -21.73
C ASP A 35 -4.25 -9.28 -21.18
N ARG A 36 -5.25 -9.04 -22.03
CA ARG A 36 -6.56 -8.46 -21.68
C ARG A 36 -7.20 -9.05 -20.41
N ARG A 37 -6.97 -10.34 -20.11
CA ARG A 37 -7.53 -11.02 -18.94
C ARG A 37 -6.93 -10.55 -17.60
N PHE A 38 -5.71 -10.02 -17.62
CA PHE A 38 -5.01 -9.50 -16.44
C PHE A 38 -4.99 -7.97 -16.41
N TRP A 39 -5.65 -7.32 -17.37
CA TRP A 39 -5.77 -5.88 -17.39
C TRP A 39 -6.74 -5.42 -16.31
N GLU A 40 -6.32 -4.44 -15.53
CA GLU A 40 -7.12 -3.82 -14.47
C GLU A 40 -7.12 -2.30 -14.60
N ILE A 41 -8.16 -1.67 -14.09
CA ILE A 41 -8.22 -0.22 -13.90
C ILE A 41 -7.44 0.16 -12.65
N ARG A 42 -6.86 1.38 -12.64
CA ARG A 42 -6.22 1.90 -11.43
C ARG A 42 -7.26 2.20 -10.37
N HIS A 43 -7.01 1.79 -9.13
CA HIS A 43 -7.94 2.02 -8.03
C HIS A 43 -7.97 3.52 -7.66
N PRO A 44 -9.15 4.15 -7.48
CA PRO A 44 -9.25 5.57 -7.13
C PRO A 44 -8.54 5.95 -5.82
N GLN A 45 -8.43 5.01 -4.87
CA GLN A 45 -7.76 5.25 -3.58
C GLN A 45 -6.27 5.57 -3.74
N ASP A 46 -5.61 5.14 -4.82
CA ASP A 46 -4.20 5.45 -5.09
C ASP A 46 -3.94 6.96 -5.25
N PHE A 47 -4.98 7.74 -5.56
CA PHE A 47 -4.90 9.19 -5.72
C PHE A 47 -5.19 9.95 -4.42
N VAL A 48 -5.69 9.27 -3.38
CA VAL A 48 -6.02 9.89 -2.10
C VAL A 48 -4.72 10.29 -1.40
N ARG A 49 -4.67 11.54 -0.93
CA ARG A 49 -3.55 12.06 -0.14
C ARG A 49 -4.01 12.34 1.28
N GLY A 50 -3.13 12.05 2.24
CA GLY A 50 -3.38 12.38 3.64
C GLY A 50 -3.52 13.88 3.84
N ILE A 51 -4.47 14.28 4.68
CA ILE A 51 -4.60 15.66 5.16
C ILE A 51 -3.92 15.70 6.53
N LYS A 52 -3.11 16.75 6.78
CA LYS A 52 -2.50 16.93 8.09
C LYS A 52 -3.59 17.18 9.14
N ASP A 53 -3.66 16.31 10.13
CA ASP A 53 -4.57 16.44 11.26
C ASP A 53 -3.86 17.03 12.49
N ARG A 54 -4.60 17.77 13.33
CA ARG A 54 -4.14 18.30 14.61
C ARG A 54 -4.40 17.26 15.70
N GLN A 55 -3.41 16.42 15.93
CA GLN A 55 -3.44 15.37 16.98
C GLN A 55 -3.35 15.92 18.42
N ALA A 56 -3.17 17.23 18.61
CA ALA A 56 -3.04 17.83 19.93
C ALA A 56 -4.40 17.90 20.65
N VAL A 57 -4.49 17.25 21.82
CA VAL A 57 -5.65 17.35 22.71
C VAL A 57 -5.59 18.64 23.54
N PRO A 58 -6.73 19.27 23.90
CA PRO A 58 -6.74 20.52 24.67
C PRO A 58 -6.13 20.41 26.08
N ASP A 59 -6.29 19.27 26.73
CA ASP A 59 -5.75 19.01 28.07
C ASP A 59 -5.14 17.58 28.08
N PRO A 60 -3.82 17.46 27.88
CA PRO A 60 -3.16 16.16 27.69
C PRO A 60 -2.97 15.35 28.98
N ARG A 61 -3.18 15.94 30.17
CA ARG A 61 -3.01 15.30 31.49
C ARG A 61 -1.86 14.26 31.50
N PRO A 62 -0.61 14.69 31.24
CA PRO A 62 0.51 13.77 31.17
C PRO A 62 0.68 13.03 32.50
N GLU A 63 1.22 11.83 32.42
CA GLU A 63 1.65 11.07 33.60
C GLU A 63 2.69 11.89 34.38
N GLY A 64 2.61 11.81 35.71
CA GLY A 64 3.60 12.44 36.59
C GLY A 64 4.92 11.67 36.57
N ASP A 65 5.96 12.27 37.15
CA ASP A 65 7.24 11.59 37.28
C ASP A 65 7.13 10.38 38.21
N ASP A 66 7.73 9.24 37.80
CA ASP A 66 7.80 8.05 38.63
C ASP A 66 8.60 8.33 39.91
N THR A 67 8.00 8.02 41.07
CA THR A 67 8.68 8.03 42.36
C THR A 67 8.76 6.60 42.87
N PHE A 68 9.97 6.06 42.99
CA PHE A 68 10.20 4.69 43.46
C PHE A 68 10.53 4.68 44.95
N LEU A 69 9.83 3.85 45.71
CA LEU A 69 10.09 3.61 47.13
C LEU A 69 11.22 2.58 47.31
N SER A 70 12.07 2.80 48.29
CA SER A 70 13.09 1.88 48.77
C SER A 70 12.53 0.86 49.78
N THR A 71 13.29 -0.19 50.07
CA THR A 71 12.87 -1.24 51.03
C THR A 71 12.56 -0.64 52.40
N ASN A 72 11.32 -0.79 52.87
CA ASN A 72 10.75 -0.22 54.10
C ASN A 72 10.46 1.30 54.07
N GLU A 73 10.34 1.90 52.90
CA GLU A 73 9.96 3.32 52.78
C GLU A 73 8.44 3.52 52.98
N VAL A 74 8.11 4.64 53.62
CA VAL A 74 6.82 4.96 54.24
C VAL A 74 6.21 6.17 53.50
N THR A 75 4.92 6.13 53.24
CA THR A 75 4.17 7.05 52.36
C THR A 75 3.27 8.03 53.12
N GLN A 76 2.59 8.95 52.41
CA GLN A 76 1.82 10.06 52.98
C GLN A 76 0.71 9.65 53.97
N ASP A 77 0.19 8.43 53.88
CA ASP A 77 -0.86 7.90 54.75
C ASP A 77 -0.34 7.17 55.99
N ASP A 78 0.97 7.05 56.14
CA ASP A 78 1.57 6.51 57.38
C ASP A 78 1.73 7.60 58.47
N LEU A 79 1.11 8.77 58.23
CA LEU A 79 0.97 9.92 59.14
C LEU A 79 -0.36 9.89 59.90
#